data_AF-A0A076VF39-F1
#
_entry.id   AF-A0A076VF39-F1
#
_cell.length_a   1.000
_cell.length_b   1.000
_cell.length_c   1.000
_cell.angle_alpha   90.00
_cell.angle_beta   90.00
_cell.angle_gamma   90.00
#
_symmetry.space_group_name_H-M   'P 1'
#
loop_
_entity.id
_entity.type
_entity.pdbx_description
1 polymer ?
#
loop_
_entity_poly.entity_id
_entity_poly.type
_entity_poly.pdbx_seq_one_letter_code
_entity_poly.pdbx_strand_id
1 'polypeptide(L)'
;MTSFVWINSFADAPSAWQMGFQDPATAAMEGIVDLHHDICFFLVTILVLVLWLGGRIVIGFHHTIQPMPERFNHHTNLELVWAILPSIIVTLIALPSLTLIYTFDDLVARPALTVKVVGFQWGWRYEMKEHVQLSLINPDHLLTL
;
A
#
# COMPACT_ATOMS: atom_id res chain seq x y z
N MET A 1 -2.64 37.20 -28.12
CA MET A 1 -1.31 36.62 -27.82
C MET A 1 -1.43 35.85 -26.51
N THR A 2 -1.63 34.53 -26.57
CA THR A 2 -1.71 33.68 -25.38
C THR A 2 -0.29 33.34 -24.92
N SER A 3 0.22 34.02 -23.90
CA SER A 3 1.49 33.63 -23.29
C SER A 3 1.30 32.28 -22.59
N PHE A 4 1.94 31.24 -23.11
CA PHE A 4 2.10 29.99 -22.39
C PHE A 4 3.01 30.24 -21.19
N VAL A 5 2.44 30.27 -19.99
CA VAL A 5 3.20 30.26 -18.75
C VAL A 5 3.58 28.82 -18.47
N TRP A 6 4.87 28.51 -18.56
CA TRP A 6 5.42 27.23 -18.13
C TRP A 6 5.51 27.24 -16.60
N ILE A 7 4.56 26.59 -15.94
CA ILE A 7 4.64 26.32 -14.51
C ILE A 7 5.53 25.07 -14.36
N ASN A 8 6.75 25.25 -13.87
CA ASN A 8 7.55 24.12 -13.38
C ASN A 8 6.93 23.64 -12.06
N SER A 9 6.19 22.54 -12.10
CA SER A 9 5.77 21.86 -10.88
C SER A 9 6.92 21.02 -10.35
N PHE A 10 7.42 21.32 -9.15
CA PHE A 10 8.25 20.40 -8.36
C PHE A 10 7.37 19.27 -7.77
N ALA A 11 6.58 18.61 -8.62
CA ALA A 11 5.80 17.46 -8.22
C ALA A 11 6.70 16.23 -8.15
N ASP A 12 6.47 15.37 -7.17
CA ASP A 12 7.14 14.07 -7.14
C ASP A 12 6.77 13.27 -8.40
N ALA A 13 7.73 12.51 -8.92
CA ALA A 13 7.66 11.86 -10.21
C ALA A 13 8.38 10.52 -10.17
N PRO A 14 7.93 9.53 -10.97
CA PRO A 14 8.60 8.24 -11.01
C PRO A 14 10.03 8.41 -11.52
N SER A 15 10.98 7.81 -10.80
CA SER A 15 12.39 7.79 -11.20
C SER A 15 12.73 6.52 -11.98
N ALA A 16 13.69 6.62 -12.90
CA ALA A 16 14.13 5.46 -13.67
C ALA A 16 14.70 4.39 -12.72
N TRP A 17 14.24 3.14 -12.89
CA TRP A 17 14.63 1.99 -12.05
C TRP A 17 14.19 2.06 -10.58
N GLN A 18 13.21 2.90 -10.24
CA GLN A 18 12.64 2.92 -8.90
C GLN A 18 11.98 1.58 -8.55
N MET A 19 12.27 1.11 -7.33
CA MET A 19 11.62 -0.05 -6.73
C MET A 19 10.81 0.44 -5.53
N GLY A 20 9.53 0.05 -5.45
CA GLY A 20 8.62 0.48 -4.38
C GLY A 20 7.81 1.73 -4.73
N PHE A 21 7.36 2.45 -3.70
CA PHE A 21 6.52 3.65 -3.84
C PHE A 21 7.32 4.94 -4.05
N GLN A 22 6.60 5.96 -4.51
CA GLN A 22 7.03 7.37 -4.49
C GLN A 22 7.05 7.94 -3.06
N ASP A 23 7.66 9.11 -2.89
CA ASP A 23 7.77 9.74 -1.58
C ASP A 23 6.37 10.14 -1.08
N PRO A 24 5.96 9.75 0.14
CA PRO A 24 4.67 10.11 0.68
C PRO A 24 4.51 11.62 0.83
N ALA A 25 3.53 12.20 0.14
CA ALA A 25 3.16 13.62 0.28
C ALA A 25 1.97 13.85 1.24
N THR A 26 1.39 12.78 1.79
CA THR A 26 0.24 12.85 2.71
C THR A 26 0.38 11.83 3.82
N ALA A 27 -0.18 12.14 5.00
CA ALA A 27 -0.24 11.19 6.13
C ALA A 27 -0.97 9.89 5.76
N ALA A 28 -1.92 9.95 4.83
CA ALA A 28 -2.58 8.77 4.29
C ALA A 28 -1.61 7.86 3.52
N MET A 29 -0.78 8.45 2.65
CA MET A 29 0.22 7.70 1.91
C MET A 29 1.31 7.13 2.83
N GLU A 30 1.71 7.84 3.88
CA GLU A 30 2.64 7.35 4.90
C GLU A 30 2.08 6.07 5.55
N GLY A 31 0.83 6.09 6.00
CA GLY A 31 0.18 4.90 6.56
C GLY A 31 0.03 3.74 5.58
N ILE A 32 -0.14 3.99 4.27
CA ILE A 32 -0.14 2.94 3.24
C ILE A 32 1.25 2.31 3.12
N VAL A 33 2.32 3.12 3.14
CA VAL A 33 3.70 2.62 3.06
C VAL A 33 4.05 1.80 4.29
N ASP A 34 3.65 2.23 5.49
CA ASP A 34 3.86 1.47 6.72
C ASP A 34 3.13 0.12 6.68
N LEU A 35 1.85 0.11 6.32
CA LEU A 35 1.06 -1.12 6.19
C LEU A 35 1.67 -2.07 5.15
N HIS A 36 2.16 -1.53 4.02
CA HIS A 36 2.85 -2.33 3.02
C HIS A 36 4.11 -3.00 3.60
N HIS A 37 4.94 -2.28 4.35
CA HIS A 37 6.14 -2.85 4.96
C HIS A 37 5.79 -3.95 5.98
N ASP A 38 4.77 -3.75 6.81
CA ASP A 38 4.29 -4.75 7.76
C ASP A 38 3.83 -6.03 7.05
N ILE A 39 3.02 -5.90 5.99
CA ILE A 39 2.56 -7.05 5.19
C ILE A 39 3.75 -7.76 4.53
N CYS A 40 4.65 -7.00 3.90
CA CYS A 40 5.84 -7.56 3.25
C CYS A 40 6.73 -8.33 4.23
N PHE A 41 6.89 -7.85 5.47
CA PHE A 41 7.63 -8.56 6.50
C PHE A 41 7.07 -9.97 6.76
N PHE A 42 5.75 -10.10 6.95
CA PHE A 42 5.13 -11.42 7.14
C PHE A 42 5.24 -12.30 5.89
N LEU A 43 5.01 -11.74 4.70
CA LEU A 43 5.08 -12.48 3.44
C LEU A 43 6.49 -13.03 3.17
N VAL A 44 7.52 -12.19 3.32
CA VAL A 44 8.92 -12.61 3.13
C VAL A 44 9.30 -13.68 4.17
N THR A 45 8.86 -13.52 5.42
CA THR A 45 9.11 -14.52 6.47
C THR A 45 8.50 -15.88 6.12
N ILE A 46 7.24 -15.90 5.69
CA ILE A 46 6.55 -17.13 5.25
C ILE A 46 7.25 -17.73 4.03
N LEU A 47 7.62 -16.90 3.05
CA LEU A 47 8.31 -17.35 1.84
C LEU A 47 9.63 -18.04 2.17
N VAL A 48 10.46 -17.42 3.02
CA VAL A 48 11.74 -18.00 3.44
C VAL A 48 11.52 -19.33 4.18
N LEU A 49 10.53 -19.39 5.09
CA LEU A 49 10.19 -20.64 5.80
C LEU A 49 9.79 -21.77 4.85
N VAL A 50 8.92 -21.48 3.88
CA VAL A 50 8.44 -22.46 2.90
C VAL A 50 9.57 -22.92 1.98
N LEU A 51 10.38 -22.00 1.47
CA LEU A 51 11.54 -22.33 0.63
C LEU A 51 12.56 -23.17 1.41
N TRP A 52 12.82 -22.82 2.67
CA TRP A 52 13.71 -23.59 3.53
C TRP A 52 13.16 -25.00 3.77
N LEU A 53 11.88 -25.14 4.14
CA LEU A 53 11.25 -26.45 4.36
C LEU A 53 11.26 -27.29 3.08
N GLY A 54 10.92 -26.70 1.94
CA GLY A 54 10.99 -27.36 0.64
C GLY A 54 12.40 -27.84 0.31
N GLY A 55 13.41 -27.00 0.51
CA GLY A 55 14.83 -27.38 0.35
C GLY A 55 15.23 -28.53 1.28
N ARG A 56 14.79 -28.48 2.55
CA ARG A 56 15.03 -29.57 3.52
C ARG A 56 14.38 -30.88 3.10
N ILE A 57 13.18 -30.83 2.53
CA ILE A 57 12.49 -32.02 2.02
C ILE A 57 13.26 -32.61 0.85
N VAL A 58 13.64 -31.80 -0.15
CA VAL A 58 14.37 -32.24 -1.34
C VAL A 58 15.71 -32.89 -0.97
N ILE A 59 16.45 -32.29 -0.04
CA ILE A 59 17.76 -32.81 0.38
C ILE A 59 17.60 -34.03 1.30
N GLY A 60 16.69 -33.98 2.28
CA GLY A 60 16.56 -35.00 3.32
C GLY A 60 15.89 -36.30 2.87
N PHE A 61 14.91 -36.21 1.96
CA PHE A 61 14.15 -37.36 1.45
C PHE A 61 14.58 -37.79 0.04
N HIS A 62 15.78 -37.39 -0.38
CA HIS A 62 16.35 -37.91 -1.62
C HIS A 62 16.53 -39.43 -1.53
N HIS A 63 16.23 -40.17 -2.60
CA HIS A 63 16.20 -41.65 -2.58
C HIS A 63 17.51 -42.28 -2.11
N THR A 64 18.65 -41.62 -2.33
CA THR A 64 19.95 -42.14 -1.89
C THR A 64 20.15 -42.05 -0.37
N ILE A 65 19.42 -41.15 0.30
CA ILE A 65 19.48 -40.93 1.76
C ILE A 65 18.34 -41.68 2.45
N GLN A 66 17.14 -41.64 1.89
CA GLN A 66 15.93 -42.25 2.47
C GLN A 66 15.28 -43.22 1.46
N PRO A 67 15.80 -44.46 1.33
CA PRO A 67 15.36 -45.41 0.30
C PRO A 67 14.01 -46.09 0.62
N MET A 68 13.60 -46.16 1.89
CA MET A 68 12.33 -46.75 2.31
C MET A 68 11.41 -45.67 2.89
N PRO A 69 10.29 -45.32 2.22
CA PRO A 69 9.41 -44.25 2.70
C PRO A 69 8.66 -44.64 3.96
N GLU A 70 8.50 -43.69 4.87
CA GLU A 70 7.62 -43.83 6.04
C GLU A 70 6.15 -43.89 5.62
N ARG A 71 5.33 -44.62 6.39
CA ARG A 71 3.90 -44.83 6.11
C ARG A 71 3.04 -44.17 7.19
N PHE A 72 2.85 -42.86 7.06
CA PHE A 72 1.88 -42.10 7.84
C PHE A 72 0.98 -41.33 6.86
N ASN A 73 -0.30 -41.18 7.20
CA ASN A 73 -1.29 -40.54 6.31
C ASN A 73 -1.92 -39.27 6.91
N HIS A 74 -1.90 -39.11 8.24
CA HIS A 74 -2.47 -37.94 8.91
C HIS A 74 -1.75 -37.65 10.22
N HIS A 75 -1.77 -36.40 10.66
CA HIS A 75 -1.29 -36.03 11.97
C HIS A 75 -2.10 -34.83 12.50
N THR A 76 -3.20 -35.13 13.18
CA THR A 76 -4.20 -34.13 13.62
C THR A 76 -3.59 -32.96 14.41
N ASN A 77 -2.59 -33.21 15.25
CA ASN A 77 -1.93 -32.15 16.00
C ASN A 77 -1.15 -31.18 15.09
N LEU A 78 -0.55 -31.68 14.00
CA LEU A 78 0.19 -30.86 13.05
C LEU A 78 -0.79 -30.07 12.17
N GLU A 79 -1.90 -30.72 11.77
CA GLU A 79 -3.01 -30.09 11.08
C GLU A 79 -3.60 -28.90 11.84
N LEU A 80 -3.79 -29.07 13.15
CA LEU A 80 -4.27 -27.99 14.01
C LEU A 80 -3.27 -26.81 14.08
N VAL A 81 -1.97 -27.11 14.24
CA VAL A 81 -0.92 -26.08 14.34
C VAL A 81 -0.84 -25.24 13.07
N TRP A 82 -0.80 -25.86 11.88
CA TRP A 82 -0.70 -25.10 10.63
C TRP A 82 -2.02 -24.42 10.24
N ALA A 83 -3.16 -24.75 10.84
CA ALA A 83 -4.41 -24.04 10.60
C ALA A 83 -4.52 -22.79 11.47
N ILE A 84 -4.14 -22.91 12.76
CA ILE A 84 -4.19 -21.81 13.71
C ILE A 84 -3.10 -20.77 13.41
N LEU A 85 -1.87 -21.19 13.10
CA LEU A 85 -0.74 -20.28 12.92
C LEU A 85 -0.99 -19.25 11.80
N PRO A 86 -1.41 -19.62 10.57
CA PRO A 86 -1.75 -18.65 9.53
C PRO A 86 -2.95 -17.78 9.89
N SER A 87 -3.93 -18.33 10.60
CA SER A 87 -5.11 -17.56 11.04
C SER A 87 -4.71 -16.40 11.96
N ILE A 88 -3.79 -16.65 12.91
CA ILE A 88 -3.25 -15.61 13.79
C ILE A 88 -2.48 -14.55 12.99
N ILE A 89 -1.64 -14.95 12.03
CA ILE A 89 -0.88 -14.01 11.19
C ILE A 89 -1.85 -13.08 10.43
N VAL A 90 -2.91 -13.64 9.83
CA VAL A 90 -3.91 -12.83 9.10
C VAL A 90 -4.63 -11.87 10.06
N THR A 91 -4.99 -12.30 11.27
CA THR A 91 -5.59 -11.41 12.27
C THR A 91 -4.65 -10.26 12.65
N LEU A 92 -3.36 -10.51 12.84
CA LEU A 92 -2.38 -9.47 13.15
C LEU A 92 -2.23 -8.44 12.02
N ILE A 93 -2.32 -8.88 10.75
CA ILE A 93 -2.30 -7.97 9.59
C ILE A 93 -3.61 -7.18 9.48
N ALA A 94 -4.75 -7.79 9.83
CA ALA A 94 -6.06 -7.16 9.69
C ALA A 94 -6.25 -5.97 10.64
N LEU A 95 -5.70 -6.01 11.87
CA LEU A 95 -5.83 -4.94 12.85
C LEU A 95 -5.31 -3.57 12.36
N PRO A 96 -4.03 -3.41 11.96
CA PRO A 96 -3.53 -2.14 11.45
C PRO A 96 -4.22 -1.72 10.15
N SER A 97 -4.59 -2.69 9.29
CA SER A 97 -5.33 -2.41 8.05
C SER A 97 -6.69 -1.78 8.31
N LEU A 98 -7.44 -2.26 9.31
CA LEU A 98 -8.73 -1.68 9.67
C LEU A 98 -8.57 -0.28 10.27
N THR A 99 -7.61 -0.09 11.18
CA THR A 99 -7.31 1.23 11.76
C THR A 99 -6.97 2.26 10.67
N LEU A 100 -6.20 1.87 9.65
CA LEU A 100 -5.85 2.75 8.54
C LEU A 100 -7.08 3.16 7.70
N ILE A 101 -7.99 2.22 7.43
CA ILE A 101 -9.21 2.54 6.65
C ILE A 101 -10.11 3.51 7.41
N TYR A 102 -10.29 3.33 8.72
CA TYR A 102 -11.12 4.24 9.52
C TYR A 102 -10.52 5.65 9.63
N THR A 103 -9.20 5.75 9.75
CA THR A 103 -8.54 7.07 9.76
C THR A 103 -8.70 7.81 8.43
N PHE A 104 -8.77 7.11 7.30
CA PHE A 104 -9.03 7.75 6.00
C PHE A 104 -10.45 8.29 5.87
N ASP A 105 -11.44 7.57 6.40
CA ASP A 105 -12.84 8.04 6.39
C ASP A 105 -12.99 9.34 7.20
N ASP A 106 -12.33 9.40 8.37
CA ASP A 106 -12.31 10.61 9.21
C ASP A 106 -11.65 11.81 8.52
N LEU A 107 -10.58 11.60 7.73
CA LEU A 107 -9.92 12.66 6.96
C LEU A 107 -10.84 13.26 5.89
N VAL A 108 -11.70 12.44 5.28
CA VAL A 108 -12.62 12.88 4.22
C VAL A 108 -13.84 13.62 4.80
N ALA A 109 -14.22 13.33 6.05
CA ALA A 109 -15.42 13.88 6.66
C ALA A 109 -15.41 15.42 6.85
N ARG A 110 -14.24 16.07 6.94
CA ARG A 110 -14.12 17.52 7.20
C ARG A 110 -13.12 18.20 6.25
N PRO A 111 -13.46 18.39 4.97
CA PRO A 111 -12.54 18.98 4.01
C PRO A 111 -12.44 20.50 4.19
N ALA A 112 -11.21 21.03 4.23
CA ALA A 112 -10.95 22.47 4.19
C ALA A 112 -11.21 23.08 2.80
N LEU A 113 -11.00 22.29 1.74
CA LEU A 113 -11.21 22.67 0.34
C LEU A 113 -12.01 21.58 -0.38
N THR A 114 -12.97 21.99 -1.21
CA THR A 114 -13.72 21.07 -2.09
C THR A 114 -13.44 21.42 -3.54
N VAL A 115 -12.83 20.48 -4.27
CA VAL A 115 -12.61 20.56 -5.71
C VAL A 115 -13.44 19.47 -6.37
N LYS A 116 -14.31 19.86 -7.31
CA LYS A 116 -15.05 18.92 -8.14
C LYS A 116 -14.26 18.65 -9.42
N VAL A 117 -13.93 17.39 -9.66
CA VAL A 117 -13.21 16.95 -10.86
C VAL A 117 -14.18 16.22 -11.78
N VAL A 118 -14.33 16.69 -13.02
CA VAL A 118 -15.18 16.09 -14.05
C VAL A 118 -14.30 15.55 -15.17
N GLY A 119 -14.32 14.23 -15.37
CA GLY A 119 -13.66 13.58 -16.51
C GLY A 119 -14.48 13.70 -17.79
N PHE A 120 -13.83 14.00 -18.91
CA PHE A 120 -14.40 13.91 -20.25
C PHE A 120 -13.43 13.17 -21.17
N GLN A 121 -13.81 12.95 -22.43
CA GLN A 121 -12.97 12.19 -23.36
C GLN A 121 -11.60 12.86 -23.53
N TRP A 122 -10.56 12.15 -23.08
CA TRP A 122 -9.16 12.60 -23.02
C TRP A 122 -8.92 13.92 -22.28
N GLY A 123 -9.62 14.16 -21.18
CA GLY A 123 -9.31 15.31 -20.34
C GLY A 123 -10.07 15.37 -19.02
N TRP A 124 -9.70 16.38 -18.23
CA TRP A 124 -10.26 16.66 -16.91
C TRP A 124 -10.65 18.13 -16.81
N ARG A 125 -11.77 18.41 -16.15
CA ARG A 125 -12.23 19.76 -15.80
C ARG A 125 -12.35 19.87 -14.29
N TYR A 126 -11.89 20.98 -13.74
CA TYR A 126 -11.87 21.24 -12.30
C TYR A 126 -12.81 22.41 -12.00
N GLU A 127 -13.67 22.24 -11.01
CA GLU A 127 -14.63 23.26 -10.53
C GLU A 127 -14.40 23.48 -9.03
N MET A 128 -14.30 24.74 -8.60
CA MET A 128 -14.12 25.16 -7.20
C MET A 128 -15.14 26.23 -6.84
N LYS A 129 -15.35 26.48 -5.55
CA LYS A 129 -16.18 27.61 -5.11
C LYS A 129 -15.56 28.93 -5.63
N GLU A 130 -16.40 29.80 -6.18
CA GLU A 130 -16.00 31.02 -6.89
C GLU A 130 -15.08 31.94 -6.06
N HIS A 131 -15.34 32.06 -4.75
CA HIS A 131 -14.49 32.85 -3.85
C HIS A 131 -13.05 32.33 -3.73
N VAL A 132 -12.86 31.01 -3.73
CA VAL A 132 -11.53 30.36 -3.69
C VAL A 132 -10.85 30.42 -5.05
N GLN A 133 -11.63 30.32 -6.13
CA GLN A 133 -11.11 30.41 -7.48
C GLN A 133 -10.57 31.82 -7.77
N LEU A 134 -11.25 32.88 -7.31
CA LEU A 134 -10.79 34.26 -7.45
C LEU A 134 -9.53 34.58 -6.62
N SER A 135 -9.42 34.05 -5.39
CA SER A 135 -8.25 34.30 -4.54
C SER A 135 -6.97 33.64 -5.06
N LEU A 136 -7.07 32.51 -5.77
CA LEU A 136 -5.93 31.83 -6.38
C LEU A 136 -5.47 32.48 -7.69
N ILE A 137 -6.36 33.22 -8.38
CA ILE A 137 -6.05 33.90 -9.65
C ILE A 137 -5.42 35.28 -9.42
N ASN A 138 -5.68 35.91 -8.26
CA ASN A 138 -5.15 37.23 -7.92
C ASN A 138 -4.39 37.20 -6.58
N PRO A 139 -3.07 36.88 -6.57
CA PRO A 139 -2.28 36.72 -5.34
C PRO A 139 -2.17 38.00 -4.50
N ASP A 140 -2.43 39.16 -5.10
CA ASP A 140 -2.37 40.49 -4.47
C ASP A 140 -3.39 40.64 -3.32
N HIS A 141 -4.48 39.86 -3.35
CA HIS A 141 -5.52 39.88 -2.32
C HIS A 141 -5.16 39.08 -1.05
N LEU A 142 -4.13 38.21 -1.10
CA LEU A 142 -3.68 37.42 0.06
C LEU A 142 -2.83 38.22 1.05
N LEU A 143 -2.31 39.38 0.63
CA LEU A 143 -1.50 40.28 1.47
C LEU A 143 -2.33 41.34 2.21
N THR A 144 -3.65 41.35 2.02
CA THR A 144 -4.58 42.32 2.63
C THR A 144 -5.47 41.73 3.73
N LEU A 145 -5.21 40.49 4.15
CA LEU A 145 -5.85 39.84 5.30
C LEU A 145 -4.87 39.69 6.47
#